data_AF-A0A5D0P1C6-F1
#
_entry.id   AF-A0A5D0P1C6-F1
#
_cell.length_a   1.000
_cell.length_b   1.000
_cell.length_c   1.000
_cell.angle_alpha   90.00
_cell.angle_beta   90.00
_cell.angle_gamma   90.00
#
_symmetry.space_group_name_H-M   'P 1'
#
loop_
_entity.id
_entity.type
_entity.pdbx_description
1 polymer ?
#
loop_
_entity_poly.entity_id
_entity_poly.type
_entity_poly.pdbx_seq_one_letter_code
_entity_poly.pdbx_strand_id
1 'polypeptide(L)'
;MARTFDGVDDNIQLAIGGLSTVTFASTWVVVFRAASAAEGALIGVANASAGLAGVLNVQANGTFLWFGDGGLAESTLTVVPGDGWALIAVSKPAGANPATFRKYIYSTNTWTSETTADPVNDGAAPGAGSVRLGAYYDGTLPFFDGQIAAAAIFARALSQAEVENLAHSLGGWRDAGPAAMWVLDQHAVGQQVKDWAGTANQSGITGTSVAGSSAPIGYGEPFIQATPKRGQHATADATAVQAAAAIPEPGVSAGATTHPSSVTAAASVPTPDVFVGDSPPTLVQPSPILPVTIIPAPAVTFSTNAHPGLLAPHAVVPTPTVDVPINPGDDLTAAGQISFNGFRMGGESNPYRWKRLTGWFVDMPDVDNGNVPHPSDHGALSGSKKAQARRVAYEFNVKGTRAEVEQIALNLLTGLPLPEADEEIPLAIRVGEQILVGQAACLKRTVEIDRNFRIGLAPGYALWELSNPRLYSRELLTAVVPDGGTVDVFHAGNTTTHPTIRCPGPTLNPELVIERTLDDGSETVVTVGFDLTVDVGELLVIDPFNGTASVGEEDVGGTLSNSSLGIADLVLGRDISSITYSSADGTAPAATALWRHAYI
;
A
#
# COMPACT_ATOMS: atom_id res chain seq x y z
N MET A 1 11.68 23.45 -6.67
CA MET A 1 10.99 23.45 -7.96
C MET A 1 11.81 22.70 -8.98
N ALA A 2 11.21 21.70 -9.63
CA ALA A 2 11.86 20.93 -10.70
C ALA A 2 12.19 21.80 -11.92
N ARG A 3 12.98 21.25 -12.85
CA ARG A 3 13.24 21.91 -14.13
C ARG A 3 12.25 21.48 -15.19
N THR A 4 11.74 22.42 -15.96
CA THR A 4 10.83 22.19 -17.10
C THR A 4 11.61 22.22 -18.42
N PHE A 5 11.28 21.26 -19.27
CA PHE A 5 11.77 21.03 -20.62
C PHE A 5 10.58 21.06 -21.61
N ASP A 6 10.70 21.71 -22.76
CA ASP A 6 9.61 22.00 -23.71
C ASP A 6 9.63 21.12 -24.98
N GLY A 7 10.61 20.23 -25.11
CA GLY A 7 10.77 19.34 -26.25
C GLY A 7 11.33 19.99 -27.53
N VAL A 8 11.85 21.22 -27.49
CA VAL A 8 12.31 21.95 -28.69
C VAL A 8 13.82 22.09 -28.78
N ASP A 9 14.48 22.71 -27.79
CA ASP A 9 15.94 22.88 -27.75
C ASP A 9 16.52 22.85 -26.32
N ASP A 10 15.71 22.37 -25.37
CA ASP A 10 16.00 22.39 -23.95
C ASP A 10 17.12 21.42 -23.55
N ASN A 11 18.15 21.96 -22.91
CA ASN A 11 19.34 21.20 -22.57
C ASN A 11 20.03 21.79 -21.33
N ILE A 12 20.37 20.93 -20.37
CA ILE A 12 21.36 21.25 -19.33
C ILE A 12 22.63 20.44 -19.61
N GLN A 13 23.71 21.13 -19.94
CA GLN A 13 25.02 20.52 -20.11
C GLN A 13 25.79 20.53 -18.78
N LEU A 14 26.38 19.39 -18.47
CA LEU A 14 27.11 19.11 -17.23
C LEU A 14 28.51 18.58 -17.60
N ALA A 15 29.52 18.94 -16.80
CA ALA A 15 30.85 18.34 -16.92
C ALA A 15 30.78 16.83 -16.64
N ILE A 16 31.72 16.04 -17.19
CA ILE A 16 31.72 14.58 -16.97
C ILE A 16 32.10 14.17 -15.55
N GLY A 17 32.97 14.93 -14.88
CA GLY A 17 33.38 14.71 -13.49
C GLY A 17 33.77 13.27 -13.16
N GLY A 18 33.15 12.72 -12.11
CA GLY A 18 33.39 11.35 -11.63
C GLY A 18 32.98 10.24 -12.60
N LEU A 19 32.28 10.57 -13.70
CA LEU A 19 31.84 9.59 -14.70
C LEU A 19 32.92 9.25 -15.75
N SER A 20 34.04 9.98 -15.77
CA SER A 20 35.09 9.80 -16.78
C SER A 20 35.67 8.39 -16.85
N THR A 21 35.63 7.65 -15.74
CA THR A 21 36.16 6.28 -15.63
C THR A 21 35.06 5.22 -15.51
N VAL A 22 33.79 5.59 -15.59
CA VAL A 22 32.69 4.62 -15.44
C VAL A 22 32.72 3.67 -16.64
N THR A 23 32.99 2.40 -16.34
CA THR A 23 32.75 1.28 -17.24
C THR A 23 31.30 0.81 -17.04
N PHE A 24 30.61 0.36 -18.08
CA PHE A 24 29.14 0.32 -18.14
C PHE A 24 28.45 -0.72 -17.25
N ALA A 25 29.12 -1.28 -16.26
CA ALA A 25 28.45 -1.78 -15.07
C ALA A 25 27.85 -0.59 -14.30
N SER A 26 26.61 -0.22 -14.58
CA SER A 26 26.06 1.06 -14.15
C SER A 26 24.58 1.02 -13.80
N THR A 27 24.15 1.99 -13.01
CA THR A 27 22.73 2.25 -12.77
C THR A 27 22.44 3.71 -13.08
N TRP A 28 21.41 3.94 -13.90
CA TRP A 28 21.01 5.26 -14.34
C TRP A 28 19.63 5.54 -13.78
N VAL A 29 19.46 6.66 -13.07
CA VAL A 29 18.22 6.96 -12.35
C VAL A 29 17.78 8.38 -12.65
N VAL A 30 16.52 8.56 -13.00
CA VAL A 30 15.91 9.88 -13.24
C VAL A 30 14.54 9.95 -12.60
N VAL A 31 14.25 11.04 -11.88
CA VAL A 31 12.91 11.40 -11.40
C VAL A 31 12.37 12.48 -12.31
N PHE A 32 11.27 12.19 -13.00
CA PHE A 32 10.71 13.06 -14.02
C PHE A 32 9.18 12.99 -14.07
N ARG A 33 8.58 13.90 -14.83
CA ARG A 33 7.18 13.93 -15.19
C ARG A 33 7.07 14.27 -16.67
N ALA A 34 6.57 13.36 -17.48
CA ALA A 34 6.41 13.60 -18.92
C ALA A 34 5.21 14.51 -19.20
N ALA A 35 5.34 15.44 -20.15
CA ALA A 35 4.23 16.21 -20.69
C ALA A 35 3.64 15.58 -21.96
N SER A 36 4.44 14.79 -22.68
CA SER A 36 4.00 14.00 -23.85
C SER A 36 4.58 12.57 -23.81
N ALA A 37 3.99 11.67 -24.61
CA ALA A 37 4.52 10.32 -24.85
C ALA A 37 5.42 10.27 -26.10
N ALA A 38 5.92 11.44 -26.54
CA ALA A 38 6.83 11.56 -27.66
C ALA A 38 8.24 11.08 -27.26
N GLU A 39 9.06 10.81 -28.28
CA GLU A 39 10.46 10.46 -28.06
C GLU A 39 11.21 11.63 -27.40
N GLY A 40 12.00 11.35 -26.35
CA GLY A 40 12.69 12.38 -25.59
C GLY A 40 13.82 11.81 -24.72
N ALA A 41 15.02 12.41 -24.80
CA ALA A 41 16.17 11.99 -24.01
C ALA A 41 16.13 12.58 -22.59
N LEU A 42 16.09 11.71 -21.58
CA LEU A 42 16.10 12.13 -20.17
C LEU A 42 17.52 12.52 -19.74
N ILE A 43 18.48 11.65 -20.04
CA ILE A 43 19.90 11.85 -19.74
C ILE A 43 20.77 11.20 -20.82
N GLY A 44 21.73 11.96 -21.36
CA GLY A 44 22.71 11.50 -22.34
C GLY A 44 24.13 11.77 -21.87
N VAL A 45 25.05 10.86 -22.17
CA VAL A 45 26.48 10.98 -21.87
C VAL A 45 27.25 10.82 -23.16
N ALA A 46 28.02 11.85 -23.51
CA ALA A 46 28.94 11.82 -24.62
C ALA A 46 30.34 11.42 -24.17
N ASN A 47 31.11 10.78 -25.05
CA ASN A 47 32.53 10.53 -24.87
C ASN A 47 33.38 11.75 -25.29
N ALA A 48 34.70 11.66 -25.13
CA ALA A 48 35.64 12.75 -25.45
C ALA A 48 35.61 13.21 -26.93
N SER A 49 35.14 12.37 -27.85
CA SER A 49 35.00 12.67 -29.28
C SER A 49 33.60 13.17 -29.64
N ALA A 50 32.78 13.53 -28.64
CA ALA A 50 31.36 13.82 -28.79
C ALA A 50 30.54 12.67 -29.40
N GLY A 51 31.03 11.43 -29.31
CA GLY A 51 30.27 10.22 -29.63
C GLY A 51 29.41 9.77 -28.44
N LEU A 52 28.47 8.86 -28.68
CA LEU A 52 27.61 8.31 -27.65
C LEU A 52 28.42 7.44 -26.68
N ALA A 53 28.32 7.70 -25.38
CA ALA A 53 28.79 6.76 -24.35
C ALA A 53 27.59 6.00 -23.77
N GLY A 54 26.51 6.72 -23.42
CA GLY A 54 25.23 6.11 -23.07
C GLY A 54 24.09 7.12 -23.00
N VAL A 55 22.85 6.66 -23.13
CA VAL A 55 21.65 7.48 -23.08
C VAL A 55 20.48 6.68 -22.51
N LEU A 56 19.66 7.35 -21.71
CA LEU A 56 18.35 6.89 -21.28
C LEU A 56 17.30 7.81 -21.90
N ASN A 57 16.40 7.25 -22.71
CA ASN A 57 15.37 7.99 -23.43
C ASN A 57 14.00 7.31 -23.32
N VAL A 58 12.97 8.12 -23.48
CA VAL A 58 11.62 7.66 -23.80
C VAL A 58 11.56 7.54 -25.33
N GLN A 59 11.10 6.42 -25.84
CA GLN A 59 10.93 6.10 -27.26
C GLN A 59 9.53 6.49 -27.76
N ALA A 60 9.35 6.43 -29.08
CA ALA A 60 8.01 6.53 -29.67
C ALA A 60 7.07 5.46 -29.09
N ASN A 61 5.81 5.83 -28.83
CA ASN A 61 4.81 5.04 -28.08
C ASN A 61 5.02 5.01 -26.55
N GLY A 62 5.95 5.83 -26.03
CA GLY A 62 6.17 6.00 -24.60
C GLY A 62 7.00 4.90 -23.94
N THR A 63 7.52 3.93 -24.67
CA THR A 63 8.38 2.89 -24.07
C THR A 63 9.72 3.44 -23.59
N PHE A 64 10.35 2.80 -22.61
CA PHE A 64 11.72 3.17 -22.22
C PHE A 64 12.75 2.50 -23.11
N LEU A 65 13.76 3.28 -23.50
CA LEU A 65 14.92 2.82 -24.22
C LEU A 65 16.18 3.21 -23.43
N TRP A 66 17.10 2.26 -23.33
CA TRP A 66 18.44 2.54 -22.86
C TRP A 66 19.46 2.08 -23.89
N PHE A 67 20.47 2.90 -24.11
CA PHE A 67 21.55 2.62 -25.03
C PHE A 67 22.89 2.90 -24.34
N GLY A 68 23.83 1.97 -24.49
CA GLY A 68 25.25 2.22 -24.25
C GLY A 68 26.03 2.04 -25.55
N ASP A 69 27.22 2.62 -25.68
CA ASP A 69 28.11 2.48 -26.86
C ASP A 69 28.49 1.00 -27.18
N GLY A 70 28.03 0.04 -26.38
CA GLY A 70 28.18 -1.42 -26.57
C GLY A 70 26.89 -2.17 -26.97
N GLY A 71 25.74 -1.49 -27.07
CA GLY A 71 24.47 -2.09 -27.50
C GLY A 71 23.22 -1.39 -26.95
N LEU A 72 22.07 -1.84 -27.46
CA LEU A 72 20.77 -1.25 -27.22
C LEU A 72 19.88 -2.23 -26.44
N ALA A 73 19.13 -1.71 -25.46
CA ALA A 73 18.13 -2.44 -24.70
C ALA A 73 16.82 -1.67 -24.70
N GLU A 74 15.73 -2.32 -25.10
CA GLU A 74 14.37 -1.76 -25.09
C GLU A 74 13.54 -2.44 -24.01
N SER A 75 12.69 -1.65 -23.36
CA SER A 75 11.71 -2.11 -22.39
C SER A 75 10.30 -1.90 -22.94
N THR A 76 9.39 -2.82 -22.64
CA THR A 76 7.96 -2.67 -22.88
C THR A 76 7.26 -1.78 -21.85
N LEU A 77 7.95 -1.37 -20.77
CA LEU A 77 7.43 -0.41 -19.80
C LEU A 77 7.15 0.94 -20.48
N THR A 78 5.92 1.41 -20.37
CA THR A 78 5.47 2.68 -20.98
C THR A 78 5.55 3.85 -20.02
N VAL A 79 5.58 5.05 -20.59
CA VAL A 79 5.54 6.37 -19.96
C VAL A 79 4.42 7.14 -20.63
N VAL A 80 3.48 7.60 -19.83
CA VAL A 80 2.38 8.44 -20.29
C VAL A 80 2.28 9.67 -19.40
N PRO A 81 1.80 10.82 -19.91
CA PRO A 81 1.60 12.01 -19.08
C PRO A 81 0.72 11.76 -17.84
N GLY A 82 -0.17 10.75 -17.90
CA GLY A 82 -1.02 10.32 -16.79
C GLY A 82 -0.28 9.67 -15.61
N ASP A 83 0.97 9.23 -15.78
CA ASP A 83 1.77 8.67 -14.69
C ASP A 83 2.13 9.73 -13.63
N GLY A 84 2.04 11.03 -13.95
CA GLY A 84 2.49 12.08 -13.06
C GLY A 84 4.00 12.02 -12.83
N TRP A 85 4.43 12.08 -11.57
CA TRP A 85 5.84 11.91 -11.22
C TRP A 85 6.21 10.43 -11.23
N ALA A 86 7.29 10.10 -11.93
CA ALA A 86 7.85 8.77 -11.99
C ALA A 86 9.36 8.78 -11.74
N LEU A 87 9.87 7.71 -11.15
CA LEU A 87 11.30 7.38 -11.13
C LEU A 87 11.53 6.24 -12.12
N ILE A 88 12.50 6.41 -13.02
CA ILE A 88 13.03 5.34 -13.85
C ILE A 88 14.43 5.00 -13.38
N ALA A 89 14.73 3.70 -13.26
CA ALA A 89 16.04 3.18 -12.96
C ALA A 89 16.39 2.07 -13.94
N VAL A 90 17.56 2.15 -14.56
CA VAL A 90 18.10 1.10 -15.44
C VAL A 90 19.40 0.60 -14.86
N SER A 91 19.43 -0.65 -14.40
CA SER A 91 20.63 -1.31 -13.87
C SER A 91 21.18 -2.28 -14.89
N LYS A 92 22.47 -2.15 -15.23
CA LYS A 92 23.17 -3.02 -16.19
C LYS A 92 24.45 -3.59 -15.57
N PRO A 93 24.55 -4.91 -15.34
CA PRO A 93 25.77 -5.55 -14.83
C PRO A 93 26.94 -5.49 -15.81
N ALA A 94 28.18 -5.67 -15.34
CA ALA A 94 29.37 -5.76 -16.19
C ALA A 94 29.27 -6.91 -17.20
N GLY A 95 29.92 -6.78 -18.37
CA GLY A 95 29.94 -7.81 -19.41
C GLY A 95 28.70 -7.83 -20.32
N ALA A 96 28.54 -8.89 -21.12
CA ALA A 96 27.39 -9.08 -22.00
C ALA A 96 26.20 -9.64 -21.20
N ASN A 97 25.51 -8.78 -20.45
CA ASN A 97 24.37 -9.15 -19.60
C ASN A 97 23.13 -8.31 -19.90
N PRO A 98 21.92 -8.84 -19.68
CA PRO A 98 20.68 -8.07 -19.78
C PRO A 98 20.66 -6.84 -18.87
N ALA A 99 19.95 -5.80 -19.29
CA ALA A 99 19.64 -4.64 -18.48
C ALA A 99 18.27 -4.82 -17.79
N THR A 100 18.15 -4.34 -16.55
CA THR A 100 16.87 -4.35 -15.83
C THR A 100 16.35 -2.93 -15.69
N PHE A 101 15.18 -2.68 -16.29
CA PHE A 101 14.41 -1.45 -16.18
C PHE A 101 13.45 -1.55 -15.00
N ARG A 102 13.35 -0.48 -14.23
CA ARG A 102 12.39 -0.35 -13.13
C ARG A 102 11.76 1.02 -13.17
N LYS A 103 10.44 1.06 -13.21
CA LYS A 103 9.64 2.28 -13.15
C LYS A 103 8.90 2.29 -11.83
N TYR A 104 8.93 3.42 -11.15
CA TYR A 104 8.15 3.70 -9.96
C TYR A 104 7.24 4.90 -10.21
N ILE A 105 5.94 4.76 -9.95
CA ILE A 105 4.97 5.85 -10.07
C ILE A 105 4.66 6.39 -8.67
N TYR A 106 4.98 7.66 -8.43
CA TYR A 106 4.87 8.26 -7.10
C TYR A 106 3.43 8.40 -6.61
N SER A 107 2.48 8.68 -7.50
CA SER A 107 1.07 8.84 -7.14
C SER A 107 0.38 7.53 -6.74
N THR A 108 0.88 6.40 -7.23
CA THR A 108 0.29 5.07 -6.98
C THR A 108 1.20 4.16 -6.15
N ASN A 109 2.40 4.63 -5.79
CA ASN A 109 3.42 3.86 -5.09
C ASN A 109 3.71 2.50 -5.75
N THR A 110 3.69 2.44 -7.08
CA THR A 110 3.76 1.18 -7.83
C THR A 110 5.12 1.02 -8.49
N TRP A 111 5.79 -0.10 -8.22
CA TRP A 111 6.94 -0.56 -8.97
C TRP A 111 6.52 -1.49 -10.11
N THR A 112 7.02 -1.23 -11.31
CA THR A 112 7.03 -2.18 -12.41
C THR A 112 8.47 -2.40 -12.85
N SER A 113 8.83 -3.65 -13.16
CA SER A 113 10.18 -4.00 -13.56
C SER A 113 10.18 -4.97 -14.73
N GLU A 114 11.21 -4.87 -15.55
CA GLU A 114 11.41 -5.70 -16.72
C GLU A 114 12.91 -5.91 -16.92
N THR A 115 13.32 -7.13 -17.20
CA THR A 115 14.69 -7.43 -17.63
C THR A 115 14.67 -7.77 -19.11
N THR A 116 15.57 -7.18 -19.89
CA THR A 116 15.63 -7.44 -21.33
C THR A 116 15.97 -8.91 -21.61
N ALA A 117 15.48 -9.43 -22.72
CA ALA A 117 15.86 -10.78 -23.16
C ALA A 117 17.31 -10.80 -23.68
N ASP A 118 17.68 -9.76 -24.43
CA ASP A 118 18.99 -9.70 -25.09
C ASP A 118 20.05 -9.07 -24.18
N PRO A 119 21.28 -9.64 -24.14
CA PRO A 119 22.39 -9.07 -23.40
C PRO A 119 22.93 -7.82 -24.09
N VAL A 120 23.34 -6.83 -23.30
CA VAL A 120 24.00 -5.61 -23.80
C VAL A 120 25.47 -5.64 -23.40
N ASN A 121 26.38 -5.42 -24.35
CA ASN A 121 27.81 -5.35 -24.04
C ASN A 121 28.14 -4.07 -23.26
N ASP A 122 29.27 -4.09 -22.56
CA ASP A 122 29.80 -2.86 -21.95
C ASP A 122 30.13 -1.81 -23.03
N GLY A 123 29.67 -0.58 -22.82
CA GLY A 123 30.11 0.59 -23.59
C GLY A 123 31.52 1.04 -23.22
N ALA A 124 32.09 1.92 -24.03
CA ALA A 124 33.39 2.53 -23.77
C ALA A 124 33.28 3.66 -22.73
N ALA A 125 34.25 3.76 -21.82
CA ALA A 125 34.25 4.79 -20.78
C ALA A 125 34.14 6.22 -21.39
N PRO A 126 33.35 7.14 -20.78
CA PRO A 126 33.13 8.47 -21.34
C PRO A 126 34.40 9.34 -21.48
N GLY A 127 35.43 9.12 -20.66
CA GLY A 127 36.65 9.92 -20.68
C GLY A 127 36.38 11.40 -20.41
N ALA A 128 36.91 12.30 -21.25
CA ALA A 128 36.76 13.75 -21.13
C ALA A 128 35.46 14.32 -21.73
N GLY A 129 34.40 13.51 -21.79
CA GLY A 129 33.13 13.87 -22.42
C GLY A 129 32.25 14.83 -21.61
N SER A 130 30.93 14.69 -21.74
CA SER A 130 29.96 15.52 -21.01
C SER A 130 28.65 14.79 -20.76
N VAL A 131 27.85 15.27 -19.81
CA VAL A 131 26.49 14.79 -19.56
C VAL A 131 25.48 15.86 -19.97
N ARG A 132 24.32 15.43 -20.46
CA ARG A 132 23.21 16.29 -20.85
C ARG A 132 21.92 15.78 -20.23
N LEU A 133 21.10 16.70 -19.73
CA LEU A 133 19.73 16.42 -19.29
C LEU A 133 18.75 17.08 -20.25
N GLY A 134 17.72 16.34 -20.64
CA GLY A 134 16.65 16.81 -21.52
C GLY A 134 16.98 16.86 -23.01
N ALA A 135 18.20 16.49 -23.40
CA ALA A 135 18.65 16.43 -24.78
C ALA A 135 19.48 15.16 -25.02
N TYR A 136 19.61 14.77 -26.29
CA TYR A 136 20.47 13.65 -26.67
C TYR A 136 21.94 13.95 -26.35
N TYR A 137 22.82 12.94 -26.39
CA TYR A 137 24.22 13.06 -25.90
C TYR A 137 25.02 14.20 -26.55
N ASP A 138 24.73 14.53 -27.81
CA ASP A 138 25.38 15.60 -28.57
C ASP A 138 24.66 16.96 -28.45
N GLY A 139 23.54 17.01 -27.73
CA GLY A 139 22.73 18.21 -27.54
C GLY A 139 21.72 18.46 -28.64
N THR A 140 21.45 17.48 -29.47
CA THR A 140 20.43 17.54 -30.52
C THR A 140 19.21 16.70 -30.15
N LEU A 141 18.31 16.51 -31.11
CA LEU A 141 17.12 15.67 -30.97
C LEU A 141 17.49 14.22 -30.61
N PRO A 142 16.62 13.51 -29.86
CA PRO A 142 15.32 13.96 -29.36
C PRO A 142 15.43 14.78 -28.06
N PHE A 143 14.65 15.87 -27.96
CA PHE A 143 14.53 16.69 -26.76
C PHE A 143 13.36 16.20 -25.90
N PHE A 144 13.55 16.20 -24.58
CA PHE A 144 12.51 15.79 -23.64
C PHE A 144 11.47 16.89 -23.43
N ASP A 145 10.19 16.52 -23.41
CA ASP A 145 9.05 17.40 -23.11
C ASP A 145 8.43 16.98 -21.77
N GLY A 146 8.65 17.80 -20.73
CA GLY A 146 8.23 17.49 -19.37
C GLY A 146 9.03 18.20 -18.28
N GLN A 147 9.17 17.55 -17.13
CA GLN A 147 9.92 18.06 -15.99
C GLN A 147 10.89 17.03 -15.45
N ILE A 148 12.11 17.42 -15.07
CA ILE A 148 13.09 16.57 -14.37
C ILE A 148 13.39 17.18 -13.02
N ALA A 149 13.29 16.37 -11.96
CA ALA A 149 13.55 16.78 -10.59
C ALA A 149 14.93 16.36 -10.08
N ALA A 150 15.37 15.16 -10.44
CA ALA A 150 16.69 14.63 -10.06
C ALA A 150 17.18 13.61 -11.07
N ALA A 151 18.50 13.49 -11.21
CA ALA A 151 19.15 12.45 -12.00
C ALA A 151 20.46 12.01 -11.35
N ALA A 152 20.82 10.73 -11.50
CA ALA A 152 22.08 10.19 -11.00
C ALA A 152 22.57 9.02 -11.85
N ILE A 153 23.88 8.85 -11.86
CA ILE A 153 24.56 7.70 -12.47
C ILE A 153 25.47 7.06 -11.42
N PHE A 154 25.33 5.76 -11.24
CA PHE A 154 26.12 4.93 -10.34
C PHE A 154 27.13 4.11 -11.15
N ALA A 155 28.38 4.05 -10.70
CA ALA A 155 29.46 3.26 -11.33
C ALA A 155 29.38 1.75 -11.02
N ARG A 156 28.17 1.26 -10.73
CA ARG A 156 27.86 -0.15 -10.46
C ARG A 156 26.39 -0.44 -10.77
N ALA A 157 26.09 -1.70 -11.05
CA ALA A 157 24.71 -2.19 -11.04
C ALA A 157 24.22 -2.26 -9.58
N LEU A 158 23.20 -1.48 -9.25
CA LEU A 158 22.52 -1.53 -7.96
C LEU A 158 21.60 -2.75 -7.92
N SER A 159 21.52 -3.38 -6.74
CA SER A 159 20.53 -4.42 -6.47
C SER A 159 19.11 -3.87 -6.48
N GLN A 160 18.12 -4.75 -6.57
CA GLN A 160 16.71 -4.35 -6.53
C GLN A 160 16.39 -3.53 -5.26
N ALA A 161 16.76 -4.03 -4.08
CA ALA A 161 16.49 -3.35 -2.82
C ALA A 161 17.16 -1.96 -2.74
N GLU A 162 18.36 -1.82 -3.30
CA GLU A 162 19.03 -0.51 -3.38
C GLU A 162 18.28 0.46 -4.29
N VAL A 163 17.84 0.00 -5.48
CA VAL A 163 17.04 0.82 -6.41
C VAL A 163 15.69 1.20 -5.80
N GLU A 164 15.03 0.26 -5.13
CA GLU A 164 13.75 0.51 -4.46
C GLU A 164 13.88 1.59 -3.39
N ASN A 165 14.96 1.57 -2.62
CA ASN A 165 15.25 2.61 -1.63
C ASN A 165 15.46 4.01 -2.24
N LEU A 166 15.92 4.10 -3.50
CA LEU A 166 16.08 5.39 -4.19
C LEU A 166 14.74 6.10 -4.40
N ALA A 167 13.65 5.36 -4.58
CA ALA A 167 12.33 5.95 -4.73
C ALA A 167 11.74 6.50 -3.43
N HIS A 168 12.51 6.55 -2.34
CA HIS A 168 12.06 7.09 -1.06
C HIS A 168 12.88 8.27 -0.54
N SER A 169 14.14 8.49 -0.92
CA SER A 169 14.89 9.64 -0.38
C SER A 169 16.15 9.95 -1.19
N LEU A 170 16.48 11.24 -1.38
CA LEU A 170 17.79 11.65 -1.92
C LEU A 170 18.95 11.30 -0.98
N GLY A 171 18.68 11.05 0.31
CA GLY A 171 19.66 10.47 1.24
C GLY A 171 20.05 9.07 0.81
N GLY A 172 19.07 8.23 0.45
CA GLY A 172 19.31 6.89 -0.10
C GLY A 172 20.14 6.91 -1.39
N TRP A 173 19.96 7.94 -2.22
CA TRP A 173 20.80 8.13 -3.42
C TRP A 173 22.25 8.37 -3.05
N ARG A 174 22.52 9.25 -2.09
CA ARG A 174 23.88 9.54 -1.62
C ARG A 174 24.52 8.31 -0.96
N ASP A 175 23.77 7.59 -0.13
CA ASP A 175 24.26 6.41 0.58
C ASP A 175 24.59 5.26 -0.37
N ALA A 176 23.86 5.14 -1.49
CA ALA A 176 24.16 4.16 -2.54
C ALA A 176 25.46 4.47 -3.32
N GLY A 177 26.05 5.66 -3.13
CA GLY A 177 27.33 6.08 -3.69
C GLY A 177 27.27 6.36 -5.20
N PRO A 178 26.57 7.42 -5.65
CA PRO A 178 26.53 7.78 -7.05
C PRO A 178 27.90 8.31 -7.51
N ALA A 179 28.23 8.09 -8.78
CA ALA A 179 29.41 8.69 -9.39
C ALA A 179 29.15 10.15 -9.82
N ALA A 180 27.90 10.47 -10.14
CA ALA A 180 27.40 11.82 -10.28
C ALA A 180 25.90 11.87 -9.90
N MET A 181 25.46 12.96 -9.29
CA MET A 181 24.07 13.15 -8.87
C MET A 181 23.69 14.63 -8.95
N TRP A 182 22.54 14.92 -9.57
CA TRP A 182 22.04 16.27 -9.77
C TRP A 182 20.63 16.40 -9.24
N VAL A 183 20.41 17.39 -8.38
CA VAL A 183 19.07 17.76 -7.90
C VAL A 183 18.70 19.08 -8.55
N LEU A 184 17.65 19.07 -9.37
CA LEU A 184 17.21 20.19 -10.19
C LEU A 184 16.20 21.05 -9.42
N ASP A 185 16.49 21.33 -8.16
CA ASP A 185 15.66 22.17 -7.29
C ASP A 185 16.22 23.59 -7.22
N GLN A 186 15.85 24.37 -8.23
CA GLN A 186 16.37 25.70 -8.40
C GLN A 186 15.24 26.70 -8.25
N HIS A 187 15.52 27.84 -7.62
CA HIS A 187 14.54 28.92 -7.51
C HIS A 187 14.49 29.79 -8.78
N ALA A 188 15.54 29.75 -9.61
CA ALA A 188 15.64 30.54 -10.84
C ALA A 188 16.56 29.87 -11.87
N VAL A 189 16.35 30.20 -13.15
CA VAL A 189 17.14 29.69 -14.28
C VAL A 189 18.64 29.93 -14.12
N GLY A 190 19.03 31.07 -13.53
CA GLY A 190 20.43 31.45 -13.32
C GLY A 190 21.14 30.71 -12.19
N GLN A 191 20.44 29.93 -11.36
CA GLN A 191 21.09 29.07 -10.38
C GLN A 191 21.73 27.90 -11.13
N GLN A 192 23.01 27.60 -10.86
CA GLN A 192 23.69 26.47 -11.49
C GLN A 192 23.32 25.14 -10.80
N VAL A 193 23.14 24.08 -11.58
CA VAL A 193 22.96 22.71 -11.09
C VAL A 193 24.33 22.21 -10.64
N LYS A 194 24.43 21.81 -9.37
CA LYS A 194 25.65 21.23 -8.83
C LYS A 194 25.56 19.72 -8.82
N ASP A 195 26.69 19.07 -9.02
CA ASP A 195 26.84 17.66 -8.70
C ASP A 195 26.99 17.51 -7.18
N TRP A 196 26.10 16.72 -6.59
CA TRP A 196 26.04 16.43 -5.16
C TRP A 196 26.97 15.29 -4.75
N ALA A 197 27.43 14.49 -5.71
CA ALA A 197 28.32 13.36 -5.50
C ALA A 197 29.78 13.68 -5.85
N GLY A 198 30.03 14.67 -6.71
CA GLY A 198 31.37 14.95 -7.22
C GLY A 198 31.51 16.30 -7.92
N THR A 199 32.14 16.28 -9.10
CA THR A 199 32.59 17.47 -9.84
C THR A 199 31.88 17.66 -11.18
N ALA A 200 30.85 16.87 -11.48
CA ALA A 200 30.08 16.92 -12.72
C ALA A 200 29.10 18.12 -12.78
N ASN A 201 29.55 19.31 -12.40
CA ASN A 201 28.69 20.50 -12.28
C ASN A 201 28.22 21.02 -13.65
N GLN A 202 27.13 21.80 -13.66
CA GLN A 202 26.63 22.47 -14.85
C GLN A 202 27.70 23.33 -15.53
N SER A 203 27.86 23.10 -16.83
CA SER A 203 28.75 23.85 -17.73
C SER A 203 27.98 24.68 -18.77
N GLY A 204 26.71 24.36 -19.02
CA GLY A 204 25.86 25.10 -19.97
C GLY A 204 24.36 24.85 -19.74
N ILE A 205 23.51 25.75 -20.24
CA ILE A 205 22.06 25.61 -20.18
C ILE A 205 21.41 26.37 -21.34
N THR A 206 20.39 25.76 -21.96
CA THR A 206 19.61 26.33 -23.07
C THR A 206 18.12 26.03 -22.84
N GLY A 207 17.28 27.03 -23.12
CA GLY A 207 15.81 26.95 -23.23
C GLY A 207 14.99 26.64 -21.96
N THR A 208 15.53 25.87 -21.03
CA THR A 208 14.77 25.36 -19.87
C THR A 208 14.24 26.45 -18.92
N SER A 209 13.13 26.13 -18.24
CA SER A 209 12.52 26.99 -17.21
C SER A 209 12.39 26.29 -15.84
N VAL A 210 12.01 27.04 -14.80
CA VAL A 210 11.75 26.49 -13.45
C VAL A 210 10.26 26.21 -13.31
N ALA A 211 9.91 25.00 -12.90
CA ALA A 211 8.52 24.58 -12.74
C ALA A 211 7.82 25.35 -11.61
N GLY A 212 6.55 25.72 -11.79
CA GLY A 212 5.75 26.35 -10.73
C GLY A 212 5.27 25.39 -9.63
N SER A 213 5.47 24.08 -9.81
CA SER A 213 5.06 23.02 -8.87
C SER A 213 6.27 22.31 -8.25
N SER A 214 6.16 21.90 -6.99
CA SER A 214 7.16 21.06 -6.33
C SER A 214 7.14 19.63 -6.87
N ALA A 215 8.32 19.05 -7.06
CA ALA A 215 8.48 17.62 -7.27
C ALA A 215 8.44 16.87 -5.92
N PRO A 216 8.10 15.57 -5.91
CA PRO A 216 8.18 14.72 -4.73
C PRO A 216 9.65 14.35 -4.47
N ILE A 217 10.50 15.37 -4.19
CA ILE A 217 11.90 15.17 -3.82
C ILE A 217 12.15 15.58 -2.35
N GLY A 218 12.81 14.72 -1.59
CA GLY A 218 13.03 14.79 -0.15
C GLY A 218 14.53 14.76 0.13
N TYR A 219 15.00 15.75 0.87
CA TYR A 219 16.43 16.03 1.09
C TYR A 219 17.03 15.22 2.24
N GLY A 220 16.93 13.90 2.16
CA GLY A 220 17.35 13.00 3.24
C GLY A 220 16.20 12.53 4.14
N GLU A 221 15.05 13.20 4.08
CA GLU A 221 13.77 12.68 4.58
C GLU A 221 13.13 11.74 3.55
N PRO A 222 12.31 10.75 3.97
CA PRO A 222 11.45 10.02 3.05
C PRO A 222 10.63 11.03 2.24
N PHE A 223 10.42 10.81 0.94
CA PHE A 223 9.46 11.59 0.17
C PHE A 223 8.14 11.50 0.92
N ILE A 224 7.61 12.66 1.35
CA ILE A 224 6.27 12.72 1.93
C ILE A 224 5.37 12.16 0.85
N GLN A 225 4.85 10.94 1.06
CA GLN A 225 3.84 10.38 0.18
C GLN A 225 2.74 11.44 0.09
N ALA A 226 2.46 11.93 -1.12
CA ALA A 226 1.19 12.54 -1.37
C ALA A 226 0.16 11.54 -0.86
N THR A 227 -0.61 11.92 0.16
CA THR A 227 -1.48 11.03 0.91
C THR A 227 -2.18 10.04 -0.01
N PRO A 228 -1.82 8.75 -0.01
CA PRO A 228 -2.61 7.77 -0.71
C PRO A 228 -3.73 7.38 0.25
N LYS A 229 -4.94 7.92 0.02
CA LYS A 229 -6.11 7.09 0.30
C LYS A 229 -6.21 6.06 -0.83
N ARG A 230 -5.68 4.86 -0.59
CA ARG A 230 -6.25 3.53 -0.95
C ARG A 230 -5.17 2.45 -0.93
N GLY A 231 -5.63 1.24 -0.65
CA GLY A 231 -4.84 0.08 -0.25
C GLY A 231 -3.81 -0.41 -1.27
N GLN A 232 -2.95 -1.32 -0.80
CA GLN A 232 -2.03 -2.06 -1.65
C GLN A 232 -2.83 -2.97 -2.59
N HIS A 233 -2.62 -2.82 -3.89
CA HIS A 233 -3.18 -3.71 -4.90
C HIS A 233 -2.43 -5.05 -4.88
N ALA A 234 -3.14 -6.13 -4.53
CA ALA A 234 -2.72 -7.48 -4.85
C ALA A 234 -3.50 -7.96 -6.07
N THR A 235 -2.79 -8.34 -7.13
CA THR A 235 -3.37 -8.91 -8.35
C THR A 235 -3.29 -10.43 -8.25
N ALA A 236 -4.43 -11.12 -8.27
CA ALA A 236 -4.47 -12.57 -8.43
C ALA A 236 -4.73 -12.91 -9.90
N ASP A 237 -3.80 -13.63 -10.54
CA ASP A 237 -3.99 -14.12 -11.91
C ASP A 237 -5.01 -15.27 -11.89
N ALA A 238 -6.19 -15.05 -12.46
CA ALA A 238 -7.19 -16.10 -12.61
C ALA A 238 -6.67 -17.18 -13.58
N THR A 239 -6.65 -18.44 -13.14
CA THR A 239 -6.38 -19.56 -14.04
C THR A 239 -7.58 -19.77 -14.96
N ALA A 240 -7.34 -20.08 -16.24
CA ALA A 240 -8.40 -20.28 -17.24
C ALA A 240 -9.41 -21.37 -16.80
N VAL A 241 -10.68 -21.00 -16.69
CA VAL A 241 -11.78 -21.94 -16.39
C VAL A 241 -12.25 -22.58 -17.69
N GLN A 242 -12.07 -23.90 -17.84
CA GLN A 242 -12.71 -24.66 -18.93
C GLN A 242 -14.12 -25.08 -18.52
N ALA A 243 -15.14 -24.52 -19.16
CA ALA A 243 -16.51 -25.02 -19.06
C ALA A 243 -16.82 -25.93 -20.27
N ALA A 244 -17.16 -27.18 -20.01
CA ALA A 244 -17.67 -28.09 -21.03
C ALA A 244 -19.20 -27.96 -21.10
N ALA A 245 -19.73 -27.43 -22.20
CA ALA A 245 -21.16 -27.48 -22.50
C ALA A 245 -21.40 -28.46 -23.65
N ALA A 246 -22.25 -29.48 -23.43
CA ALA A 246 -22.71 -30.37 -24.49
C ALA A 246 -23.89 -29.71 -25.21
N ILE A 247 -23.77 -29.50 -26.52
CA ILE A 247 -24.89 -29.05 -27.36
C ILE A 247 -25.76 -30.29 -27.64
N PRO A 248 -27.05 -30.31 -27.25
CA PRO A 248 -27.93 -31.43 -27.60
C PRO A 248 -28.10 -31.50 -29.12
N GLU A 249 -28.00 -32.70 -29.66
CA GLU A 249 -28.11 -32.96 -31.10
C GLU A 249 -29.54 -32.59 -31.58
N PRO A 250 -29.70 -31.68 -32.56
CA PRO A 250 -31.03 -31.30 -33.01
C PRO A 250 -31.64 -32.44 -33.83
N GLY A 251 -32.82 -32.92 -33.41
CA GLY A 251 -33.62 -33.83 -34.23
C GLY A 251 -34.15 -33.09 -35.46
N VAL A 252 -33.63 -33.41 -36.65
CA VAL A 252 -34.10 -32.83 -37.92
C VAL A 252 -34.92 -33.87 -38.69
N SER A 253 -36.18 -33.55 -38.97
CA SER A 253 -37.00 -34.23 -39.98
C SER A 253 -37.08 -33.37 -41.24
N ALA A 254 -37.04 -34.00 -42.42
CA ALA A 254 -37.05 -33.31 -43.70
C ALA A 254 -38.27 -32.37 -43.85
N GLY A 255 -38.01 -31.08 -44.05
CA GLY A 255 -39.02 -30.06 -44.32
C GLY A 255 -39.32 -29.06 -43.19
N ALA A 256 -38.65 -29.14 -42.04
CA ALA A 256 -38.83 -28.16 -40.94
C ALA A 256 -37.59 -27.26 -40.76
N THR A 257 -37.83 -25.96 -40.54
CA THR A 257 -36.85 -25.02 -39.99
C THR A 257 -36.94 -25.03 -38.46
N THR A 258 -35.87 -25.41 -37.76
CA THR A 258 -35.76 -25.26 -36.31
C THR A 258 -34.74 -24.17 -35.98
N HIS A 259 -35.08 -23.33 -35.01
CA HIS A 259 -34.14 -22.38 -34.40
C HIS A 259 -33.53 -23.04 -33.15
N PRO A 260 -32.21 -22.99 -32.93
CA PRO A 260 -31.65 -23.46 -31.67
C PRO A 260 -32.10 -22.56 -30.52
N SER A 261 -32.54 -23.17 -29.43
CA SER A 261 -32.80 -22.47 -28.15
C SER A 261 -31.48 -22.11 -27.47
N SER A 262 -31.47 -21.02 -26.70
CA SER A 262 -30.32 -20.60 -25.89
C SER A 262 -29.90 -21.70 -24.91
N VAL A 263 -28.61 -22.06 -24.90
CA VAL A 263 -28.03 -23.00 -23.94
C VAL A 263 -27.46 -22.19 -22.77
N THR A 264 -27.96 -22.43 -21.56
CA THR A 264 -27.39 -21.84 -20.33
C THR A 264 -26.37 -22.82 -19.76
N ALA A 265 -25.10 -22.44 -19.70
CA ALA A 265 -24.05 -23.21 -19.03
C ALA A 265 -23.72 -22.52 -17.70
N ALA A 266 -23.92 -23.22 -16.58
CA ALA A 266 -23.43 -22.76 -15.28
C ALA A 266 -21.92 -23.03 -15.22
N ALA A 267 -21.12 -21.98 -15.03
CA ALA A 267 -19.70 -22.10 -14.72
C ALA A 267 -19.48 -21.55 -13.31
N SER A 268 -18.96 -22.38 -12.40
CA SER A 268 -18.49 -21.92 -11.09
C SER A 268 -17.03 -21.49 -11.22
N VAL A 269 -16.72 -20.25 -10.86
CA VAL A 269 -15.33 -19.79 -10.74
C VAL A 269 -14.80 -20.29 -9.40
N PRO A 270 -13.68 -21.03 -9.35
CA PRO A 270 -13.08 -21.41 -8.08
C PRO A 270 -12.63 -20.15 -7.32
N THR A 271 -12.85 -20.13 -6.02
CA THR A 271 -12.49 -19.03 -5.11
C THR A 271 -10.99 -18.72 -5.24
N PRO A 272 -10.58 -17.48 -5.56
CA PRO A 272 -9.17 -17.14 -5.59
C PRO A 272 -8.60 -17.11 -4.16
N ASP A 273 -7.45 -17.77 -3.96
CA ASP A 273 -6.66 -17.65 -2.73
C ASP A 273 -5.94 -16.30 -2.72
N VAL A 274 -6.28 -15.42 -1.77
CA VAL A 274 -5.57 -14.15 -1.56
C VAL A 274 -4.70 -14.27 -0.32
N PHE A 275 -3.39 -14.17 -0.50
CA PHE A 275 -2.39 -14.23 0.57
C PHE A 275 -1.99 -12.82 1.03
N VAL A 276 -1.97 -12.58 2.34
CA VAL A 276 -1.37 -11.39 2.95
C VAL A 276 -0.39 -11.87 4.04
N GLY A 277 0.91 -11.87 3.73
CA GLY A 277 1.96 -12.37 4.64
C GLY A 277 1.88 -13.88 4.91
N ASP A 278 2.35 -14.31 6.09
CA ASP A 278 2.44 -15.73 6.50
C ASP A 278 1.11 -16.32 7.05
N SER A 279 -0.02 -15.62 6.90
CA SER A 279 -1.33 -16.04 7.42
C SER A 279 -2.19 -16.78 6.37
N PRO A 280 -3.06 -17.72 6.78
CA PRO A 280 -3.94 -18.49 5.88
C PRO A 280 -4.96 -17.61 5.12
N PRO A 281 -5.45 -18.06 3.95
CA PRO A 281 -6.10 -17.21 2.95
C PRO A 281 -7.45 -16.62 3.41
N THR A 282 -7.72 -15.39 2.98
CA THR A 282 -9.05 -14.76 3.13
C THR A 282 -9.94 -15.19 1.96
N LEU A 283 -11.04 -15.90 2.24
CA LEU A 283 -11.99 -16.33 1.22
C LEU A 283 -12.77 -15.14 0.65
N VAL A 284 -12.62 -14.87 -0.65
CA VAL A 284 -13.46 -13.92 -1.38
C VAL A 284 -14.30 -14.71 -2.40
N GLN A 285 -15.61 -14.79 -2.18
CA GLN A 285 -16.55 -15.43 -3.13
C GLN A 285 -16.86 -14.45 -4.27
N PRO A 286 -16.50 -14.73 -5.54
CA PRO A 286 -16.97 -13.92 -6.65
C PRO A 286 -18.46 -14.21 -6.96
N SER A 287 -19.21 -13.19 -7.38
CA SER A 287 -20.60 -13.35 -7.84
C SER A 287 -20.67 -14.26 -9.08
N PRO A 288 -21.75 -15.05 -9.25
CA PRO A 288 -21.91 -15.92 -10.41
C PRO A 288 -21.98 -15.11 -11.73
N ILE A 289 -21.15 -15.50 -12.71
CA ILE A 289 -21.16 -14.91 -14.06
C ILE A 289 -22.20 -15.65 -14.90
N LEU A 290 -23.18 -14.92 -15.45
CA LEU A 290 -24.16 -15.43 -16.42
C LEU A 290 -23.73 -15.02 -17.84
N PRO A 291 -23.01 -15.85 -18.61
CA PRO A 291 -22.72 -15.53 -20.01
C PRO A 291 -23.95 -15.76 -20.89
N VAL A 292 -24.38 -14.73 -21.62
CA VAL A 292 -25.38 -14.87 -22.71
C VAL A 292 -24.63 -14.88 -24.04
N THR A 293 -24.57 -16.04 -24.71
CA THR A 293 -24.03 -16.16 -26.07
C THR A 293 -25.18 -16.38 -27.06
N ILE A 294 -25.32 -15.51 -28.07
CA ILE A 294 -26.29 -15.66 -29.14
C ILE A 294 -25.64 -16.51 -30.26
N ILE A 295 -26.22 -17.67 -30.57
CA ILE A 295 -25.73 -18.55 -31.65
C ILE A 295 -26.25 -18.01 -33.00
N PRO A 296 -25.39 -17.68 -33.99
CA PRO A 296 -25.85 -17.26 -35.31
C PRO A 296 -26.47 -18.45 -36.08
N ALA A 297 -27.52 -18.19 -36.86
CA ALA A 297 -28.22 -19.21 -37.63
C ALA A 297 -27.33 -19.79 -38.75
N PRO A 298 -27.30 -21.12 -38.97
CA PRO A 298 -26.49 -21.72 -40.02
C PRO A 298 -27.11 -21.48 -41.42
N ALA A 299 -26.25 -21.20 -42.42
CA ALA A 299 -26.65 -21.15 -43.82
C ALA A 299 -26.68 -22.57 -44.41
N VAL A 300 -27.82 -22.99 -44.96
CA VAL A 300 -27.98 -24.31 -45.59
C VAL A 300 -27.97 -24.16 -47.11
N THR A 301 -26.99 -24.75 -47.77
CA THR A 301 -27.04 -25.02 -49.21
C THR A 301 -27.13 -26.53 -49.42
N PHE A 302 -28.08 -26.94 -50.26
CA PHE A 302 -28.39 -28.33 -50.54
C PHE A 302 -27.11 -29.11 -50.91
N SER A 303 -26.94 -30.27 -50.26
CA SER A 303 -25.80 -31.20 -50.33
C SER A 303 -24.54 -30.81 -49.56
N THR A 304 -24.63 -30.75 -48.22
CA THR A 304 -23.66 -31.32 -47.24
C THR A 304 -24.18 -31.07 -45.83
N ASN A 305 -23.99 -32.02 -44.91
CA ASN A 305 -24.27 -31.80 -43.49
C ASN A 305 -23.28 -30.74 -42.95
N ALA A 306 -23.78 -29.56 -42.58
CA ALA A 306 -22.98 -28.56 -41.89
C ALA A 306 -22.87 -28.94 -40.41
N HIS A 307 -21.66 -29.15 -39.92
CA HIS A 307 -21.40 -29.24 -38.48
C HIS A 307 -21.13 -27.83 -37.94
N PRO A 308 -21.79 -27.37 -36.87
CA PRO A 308 -21.37 -26.14 -36.21
C PRO A 308 -19.95 -26.34 -35.67
N GLY A 309 -19.05 -25.41 -35.99
CA GLY A 309 -17.70 -25.41 -35.42
C GLY A 309 -17.75 -25.24 -33.90
N LEU A 310 -16.79 -25.84 -33.20
CA LEU A 310 -16.55 -25.61 -31.77
C LEU A 310 -16.38 -24.10 -31.52
N LEU A 311 -17.35 -23.49 -30.85
CA LEU A 311 -17.22 -22.15 -30.29
C LEU A 311 -16.63 -22.30 -28.89
N ALA A 312 -15.39 -21.86 -28.69
CA ALA A 312 -14.83 -21.69 -27.36
C ALA A 312 -15.46 -20.42 -26.74
N PRO A 313 -16.26 -20.51 -25.67
CA PRO A 313 -16.78 -19.32 -25.02
C PRO A 313 -15.61 -18.56 -24.38
N HIS A 314 -15.34 -17.35 -24.86
CA HIS A 314 -14.46 -16.40 -24.17
C HIS A 314 -15.31 -15.61 -23.18
N ALA A 315 -15.27 -15.99 -21.90
CA ALA A 315 -15.70 -15.12 -20.82
C ALA A 315 -14.48 -14.36 -20.31
N VAL A 316 -14.53 -13.03 -20.33
CA VAL A 316 -13.52 -12.21 -19.66
C VAL A 316 -13.87 -12.22 -18.18
N VAL A 317 -13.09 -12.96 -17.38
CA VAL A 317 -13.17 -12.87 -15.92
C VAL A 317 -12.43 -11.57 -15.55
N PRO A 318 -13.12 -10.54 -15.03
CA PRO A 318 -12.44 -9.33 -14.58
C PRO A 318 -11.49 -9.72 -13.44
N THR A 319 -10.25 -9.24 -13.51
CA THR A 319 -9.28 -9.43 -12.42
C THR A 319 -9.83 -8.76 -11.17
N PRO A 320 -10.10 -9.50 -10.08
CA PRO A 320 -10.56 -8.88 -8.84
C PRO A 320 -9.44 -7.98 -8.33
N THR A 321 -9.75 -6.69 -8.16
CA THR A 321 -8.84 -5.72 -7.55
C THR A 321 -9.14 -5.70 -6.07
N VAL A 322 -8.19 -6.19 -5.25
CA VAL A 322 -8.29 -6.12 -3.79
C VAL A 322 -7.40 -4.98 -3.32
N ASP A 323 -8.02 -3.91 -2.81
CA ASP A 323 -7.32 -2.84 -2.08
C ASP A 323 -7.06 -3.35 -0.65
N VAL A 324 -5.83 -3.73 -0.31
CA VAL A 324 -5.45 -4.11 1.06
C VAL A 324 -5.13 -2.84 1.85
N PRO A 325 -5.95 -2.44 2.84
CA PRO A 325 -5.64 -1.27 3.67
C PRO A 325 -4.30 -1.46 4.38
N ILE A 326 -3.47 -0.41 4.43
CA ILE A 326 -2.25 -0.42 5.25
C ILE A 326 -2.69 -0.61 6.70
N ASN A 327 -2.21 -1.66 7.37
CA ASN A 327 -2.55 -1.87 8.76
C ASN A 327 -1.77 -0.86 9.62
N PRO A 328 -2.38 -0.31 10.68
CA PRO A 328 -1.67 0.53 11.62
C PRO A 328 -0.41 -0.18 12.15
N GLY A 329 0.74 0.48 12.01
CA GLY A 329 2.03 -0.03 12.44
C GLY A 329 2.83 -0.80 11.38
N ASP A 330 2.36 -0.93 10.15
CA ASP A 330 3.14 -1.54 9.05
C ASP A 330 4.39 -0.72 8.67
N ASP A 331 4.42 0.57 9.01
CA ASP A 331 5.57 1.47 8.85
C ASP A 331 6.65 1.32 9.95
N LEU A 332 6.38 0.49 10.97
CA LEU A 332 7.26 0.26 12.12
C LEU A 332 8.24 -0.89 11.87
N THR A 333 9.43 -0.54 11.42
CA THR A 333 10.49 -1.48 11.04
C THR A 333 11.42 -1.90 12.19
N ALA A 334 11.43 -1.16 13.31
CA ALA A 334 12.33 -1.44 14.43
C ALA A 334 11.69 -1.15 15.80
N ALA A 335 12.22 -1.80 16.84
CA ALA A 335 11.83 -1.55 18.22
C ALA A 335 12.06 -0.08 18.63
N GLY A 336 11.18 0.44 19.48
CA GLY A 336 11.28 1.83 19.94
C GLY A 336 10.81 2.84 18.87
N GLN A 337 9.94 2.41 17.96
CA GLN A 337 9.26 3.28 16.99
C GLN A 337 7.77 3.41 17.35
N ILE A 338 7.22 4.57 17.02
CA ILE A 338 5.83 4.95 17.23
C ILE A 338 5.30 5.48 15.89
N SER A 339 4.08 5.12 15.51
CA SER A 339 3.38 5.67 14.36
C SER A 339 2.03 6.19 14.82
N PHE A 340 1.74 7.45 14.50
CA PHE A 340 0.43 8.05 14.74
C PHE A 340 -0.16 8.46 13.41
N ASN A 341 -1.16 7.69 12.92
CA ASN A 341 -1.74 7.85 11.59
C ASN A 341 -0.69 7.96 10.46
N GLY A 342 0.35 7.12 10.51
CA GLY A 342 1.47 7.12 9.56
C GLY A 342 2.58 8.12 9.86
N PHE A 343 2.42 9.01 10.84
CA PHE A 343 3.52 9.87 11.30
C PHE A 343 4.45 9.10 12.24
N ARG A 344 5.61 8.71 11.72
CA ARG A 344 6.58 7.92 12.46
C ARG A 344 7.52 8.75 13.33
N MET A 345 7.72 8.31 14.56
CA MET A 345 8.66 8.82 15.56
C MET A 345 9.47 7.66 16.15
N GLY A 346 10.59 7.96 16.82
CA GLY A 346 11.42 6.92 17.45
C GLY A 346 12.30 6.14 16.46
N GLY A 347 13.04 5.16 16.97
CA GLY A 347 14.11 4.47 16.23
C GLY A 347 15.42 5.27 16.14
N GLU A 348 16.42 4.74 15.42
CA GLU A 348 17.79 5.29 15.35
C GLU A 348 18.04 6.28 14.19
N SER A 349 17.17 6.30 13.18
CA SER A 349 17.25 7.26 12.06
C SER A 349 16.38 8.50 12.25
N ASN A 350 15.24 8.41 12.94
CA ASN A 350 14.24 9.48 13.08
C ASN A 350 14.67 10.68 13.97
N PRO A 351 14.31 11.94 13.69
CA PRO A 351 14.73 13.06 14.55
C PRO A 351 14.16 13.04 15.98
N TYR A 352 13.07 12.32 16.25
CA TYR A 352 12.45 12.20 17.58
C TYR A 352 12.97 10.96 18.30
N ARG A 353 14.07 11.11 19.06
CA ARG A 353 14.73 9.99 19.76
C ARG A 353 13.96 9.62 21.01
N TRP A 354 13.42 8.40 21.06
CA TRP A 354 12.73 7.87 22.22
C TRP A 354 13.59 7.98 23.49
N LYS A 355 13.02 8.56 24.54
CA LYS A 355 13.62 8.63 25.88
C LYS A 355 12.84 7.79 26.88
N ARG A 356 11.51 7.95 26.92
CA ARG A 356 10.63 7.23 27.84
C ARG A 356 9.23 7.10 27.24
N LEU A 357 8.58 5.96 27.49
CA LEU A 357 7.17 5.73 27.19
C LEU A 357 6.50 5.25 28.48
N THR A 358 5.30 5.75 28.73
CA THR A 358 4.47 5.35 29.87
C THR A 358 3.02 5.19 29.41
N GLY A 359 2.29 4.27 30.04
CA GLY A 359 0.88 4.02 29.79
C GLY A 359 0.57 3.12 28.59
N TRP A 360 1.54 2.39 28.03
CA TRP A 360 1.31 1.53 26.84
C TRP A 360 1.37 0.04 27.16
N PHE A 361 2.57 -0.54 27.29
CA PHE A 361 2.76 -1.99 27.16
C PHE A 361 2.31 -2.82 28.37
N VAL A 362 2.94 -2.61 29.54
CA VAL A 362 2.61 -3.34 30.80
C VAL A 362 1.79 -2.48 31.76
N ASP A 363 1.77 -1.17 31.52
CA ASP A 363 1.07 -0.23 32.39
C ASP A 363 -0.43 -0.40 32.24
N MET A 364 -1.16 -0.53 33.34
CA MET A 364 -2.62 -0.59 33.35
C MET A 364 -3.19 0.83 33.46
N PRO A 365 -4.32 1.15 32.79
CA PRO A 365 -5.06 2.37 33.07
C PRO A 365 -5.54 2.41 34.54
N ASP A 366 -5.86 3.60 35.02
CA ASP A 366 -6.52 3.75 36.31
C ASP A 366 -7.86 2.99 36.30
N VAL A 367 -8.24 2.43 37.46
CA VAL A 367 -9.46 1.63 37.59
C VAL A 367 -10.41 2.32 38.57
N ASP A 368 -11.59 2.67 38.08
CA ASP A 368 -12.70 3.12 38.91
C ASP A 368 -13.23 1.95 39.72
N ASN A 369 -13.18 2.10 41.04
CA ASN A 369 -13.61 1.09 41.99
C ASN A 369 -15.00 1.41 42.55
N GLY A 370 -16.03 0.71 42.07
CA GLY A 370 -17.40 0.84 42.55
C GLY A 370 -17.69 0.16 43.90
N ASN A 371 -16.68 -0.16 44.71
CA ASN A 371 -16.89 -0.79 46.02
C ASN A 371 -17.77 0.05 46.93
N VAL A 372 -18.72 -0.60 47.59
CA VAL A 372 -19.62 0.04 48.54
C VAL A 372 -19.23 -0.40 49.95
N PRO A 373 -18.93 0.52 50.90
CA PRO A 373 -18.63 0.15 52.27
C PRO A 373 -19.72 -0.73 52.89
N HIS A 374 -19.32 -1.74 53.65
CA HIS A 374 -20.30 -2.61 54.31
C HIS A 374 -21.07 -1.79 55.37
N PRO A 375 -22.41 -1.85 55.42
CA PRO A 375 -23.19 -0.97 56.29
C PRO A 375 -23.02 -1.26 57.79
N SER A 376 -22.60 -2.48 58.16
CA SER A 376 -22.54 -2.93 59.55
C SER A 376 -21.31 -3.78 59.91
N ASP A 377 -20.32 -3.89 59.02
CA ASP A 377 -19.14 -4.74 59.24
C ASP A 377 -17.88 -4.04 58.68
N HIS A 378 -16.70 -4.56 58.99
CA HIS A 378 -15.44 -4.09 58.43
C HIS A 378 -15.31 -4.49 56.95
N GLY A 379 -14.83 -3.56 56.13
CA GLY A 379 -14.57 -3.81 54.70
C GLY A 379 -15.65 -3.21 53.78
N ALA A 380 -15.72 -3.73 52.55
CA ALA A 380 -16.61 -3.25 51.50
C ALA A 380 -17.13 -4.40 50.63
N LEU A 381 -18.34 -4.24 50.10
CA LEU A 381 -18.92 -5.09 49.07
C LEU A 381 -18.23 -4.80 47.73
N SER A 382 -17.86 -5.86 47.01
CA SER A 382 -17.21 -5.71 45.71
C SER A 382 -18.18 -5.14 44.68
N GLY A 383 -17.88 -3.95 44.15
CA GLY A 383 -18.62 -3.36 43.04
C GLY A 383 -17.90 -3.52 41.70
N SER A 384 -18.51 -3.00 40.63
CA SER A 384 -17.92 -3.03 39.29
C SER A 384 -16.56 -2.33 39.27
N LYS A 385 -15.60 -2.93 38.55
CA LYS A 385 -14.30 -2.34 38.26
C LYS A 385 -14.30 -1.92 36.80
N LYS A 386 -14.09 -0.63 36.52
CA LYS A 386 -14.06 -0.11 35.16
C LYS A 386 -12.73 0.57 34.90
N ALA A 387 -12.05 0.19 33.82
CA ALA A 387 -10.85 0.88 33.39
C ALA A 387 -11.22 2.28 32.89
N GLN A 388 -10.46 3.28 33.30
CA GLN A 388 -10.52 4.63 32.75
C GLN A 388 -9.85 4.68 31.37
N ALA A 389 -10.00 5.80 30.67
CA ALA A 389 -9.27 6.07 29.44
C ALA A 389 -7.75 5.92 29.65
N ARG A 390 -7.06 5.35 28.68
CA ARG A 390 -5.61 5.13 28.77
C ARG A 390 -4.88 6.39 28.31
N ARG A 391 -3.92 6.84 29.11
CA ARG A 391 -3.04 7.97 28.76
C ARG A 391 -1.64 7.48 28.44
N VAL A 392 -1.18 7.83 27.25
CA VAL A 392 0.10 7.37 26.72
C VAL A 392 1.02 8.57 26.59
N ALA A 393 2.06 8.63 27.41
CA ALA A 393 3.01 9.71 27.40
C ALA A 393 4.35 9.25 26.81
N TYR A 394 4.78 9.95 25.77
CA TYR A 394 6.03 9.74 25.05
C TYR A 394 6.95 10.93 25.25
N GLU A 395 8.08 10.68 25.91
CA GLU A 395 9.18 11.62 26.00
C GLU A 395 10.24 11.27 24.98
N PHE A 396 10.74 12.29 24.30
CA PHE A 396 11.76 12.16 23.29
C PHE A 396 12.76 13.30 23.35
N ASN A 397 13.90 13.13 22.69
CA ASN A 397 14.81 14.21 22.38
C ASN A 397 14.76 14.48 20.88
N VAL A 398 14.56 15.73 20.51
CA VAL A 398 14.77 16.20 19.14
C VAL A 398 16.26 16.18 18.86
N LYS A 399 16.64 15.51 17.76
CA LYS A 399 18.01 15.44 17.25
C LYS A 399 18.03 15.91 15.79
N GLY A 400 18.77 16.97 15.50
CA GLY A 400 18.96 17.48 14.15
C GLY A 400 20.08 18.53 14.09
N THR A 401 20.40 19.02 12.90
CA THR A 401 21.31 20.17 12.78
C THR A 401 20.58 21.48 13.08
N ARG A 402 21.35 22.55 13.28
CA ARG A 402 20.79 23.90 13.48
C ARG A 402 19.90 24.37 12.32
N ALA A 403 20.15 23.91 11.10
CA ALA A 403 19.34 24.27 9.93
C ALA A 403 18.02 23.49 9.86
N GLU A 404 17.96 22.31 10.48
CA GLU A 404 16.83 21.38 10.37
C GLU A 404 15.88 21.47 11.57
N VAL A 405 16.35 21.91 12.75
CA VAL A 405 15.57 21.84 13.99
C VAL A 405 14.22 22.56 13.93
N GLU A 406 14.14 23.66 13.19
CA GLU A 406 12.88 24.38 12.96
C GLU A 406 11.90 23.54 12.13
N GLN A 407 12.38 22.93 11.05
CA GLN A 407 11.56 22.06 10.20
C GLN A 407 11.13 20.80 10.96
N ILE A 408 12.01 20.23 11.79
CA ILE A 408 11.66 19.08 12.65
C ILE A 408 10.53 19.47 13.61
N ALA A 409 10.61 20.65 14.24
CA ALA A 409 9.52 21.12 15.12
C ALA A 409 8.21 21.34 14.35
N LEU A 410 8.27 21.87 13.12
CA LEU A 410 7.10 22.03 12.25
C LEU A 410 6.50 20.68 11.82
N ASN A 411 7.34 19.69 11.49
CA ASN A 411 6.88 18.35 11.15
C ASN A 411 6.16 17.67 12.32
N LEU A 412 6.64 17.87 13.55
CA LEU A 412 5.94 17.41 14.75
C LEU A 412 4.59 18.13 14.91
N LEU A 413 4.53 19.44 14.59
CA LEU A 413 3.30 20.22 14.67
C LEU A 413 2.22 19.69 13.70
N THR A 414 2.62 19.34 12.48
CA THR A 414 1.72 18.81 11.44
C THR A 414 1.42 17.33 11.62
N GLY A 415 2.37 16.54 12.12
CA GLY A 415 2.23 15.09 12.29
C GLY A 415 1.41 14.68 13.51
N LEU A 416 1.31 15.56 14.51
CA LEU A 416 0.50 15.35 15.71
C LEU A 416 -0.59 16.44 15.81
N PRO A 417 -1.55 16.49 14.87
CA PRO A 417 -2.58 17.52 14.87
C PRO A 417 -3.43 17.46 16.15
N LEU A 418 -4.02 18.61 16.52
CA LEU A 418 -5.09 18.60 17.50
C LEU A 418 -6.33 18.01 16.82
N PRO A 419 -7.05 17.06 17.44
CA PRO A 419 -8.30 16.56 16.88
C PRO A 419 -9.31 17.71 16.71
N GLU A 420 -9.98 17.78 15.55
CA GLU A 420 -11.00 18.80 15.26
C GLU A 420 -12.39 18.42 15.81
N ALA A 421 -12.63 17.13 16.03
CA ALA A 421 -13.87 16.56 16.54
C ALA A 421 -13.55 15.40 17.52
N ASP A 422 -14.51 14.50 17.75
CA ASP A 422 -14.34 13.30 18.58
C ASP A 422 -13.57 12.17 17.86
N GLU A 423 -12.69 12.53 16.91
CA GLU A 423 -11.96 11.57 16.08
C GLU A 423 -10.73 11.03 16.84
N GLU A 424 -10.75 9.72 17.07
CA GLU A 424 -9.57 8.97 17.47
C GLU A 424 -8.98 8.28 16.25
N ILE A 425 -7.66 8.41 16.08
CA ILE A 425 -6.95 7.82 14.94
C ILE A 425 -5.92 6.80 15.41
N PRO A 426 -5.48 5.88 14.54
CA PRO A 426 -4.63 4.78 14.97
C PRO A 426 -3.26 5.25 15.50
N LEU A 427 -2.94 4.82 16.71
CA LEU A 427 -1.62 4.88 17.33
C LEU A 427 -1.04 3.46 17.38
N ALA A 428 0.08 3.23 16.73
CA ALA A 428 0.81 1.97 16.76
C ALA A 428 2.18 2.18 17.40
N ILE A 429 2.59 1.28 18.29
CA ILE A 429 3.90 1.37 18.95
C ILE A 429 4.54 0.00 19.00
N ARG A 430 5.82 -0.06 18.58
CA ARG A 430 6.64 -1.26 18.64
C ARG A 430 7.53 -1.26 19.88
N VAL A 431 7.24 -2.16 20.82
CA VAL A 431 8.07 -2.39 22.02
C VAL A 431 8.70 -3.77 21.91
N GLY A 432 10.03 -3.81 21.74
CA GLY A 432 10.72 -5.05 21.37
C GLY A 432 10.19 -5.59 20.03
N GLU A 433 9.72 -6.83 20.03
CA GLU A 433 9.15 -7.47 18.84
C GLU A 433 7.64 -7.30 18.71
N GLN A 434 6.97 -6.75 19.73
CA GLN A 434 5.51 -6.63 19.74
C GLN A 434 5.07 -5.27 19.20
N ILE A 435 4.13 -5.30 18.25
CA ILE A 435 3.41 -4.12 17.77
C ILE A 435 1.99 -4.20 18.30
N LEU A 436 1.65 -3.24 19.15
CA LEU A 436 0.28 -3.02 19.60
C LEU A 436 -0.28 -1.76 18.95
N VAL A 437 -1.60 -1.72 18.84
CA VAL A 437 -2.37 -0.66 18.20
C VAL A 437 -3.51 -0.23 19.12
N GLY A 438 -3.76 1.07 19.23
CA GLY A 438 -4.93 1.63 19.87
C GLY A 438 -5.49 2.80 19.07
N GLN A 439 -6.74 3.19 19.31
CA GLN A 439 -7.31 4.41 18.75
C GLN A 439 -7.10 5.53 19.75
N ALA A 440 -6.46 6.62 19.33
CA ALA A 440 -6.03 7.66 20.24
C ALA A 440 -6.21 9.07 19.65
N ALA A 441 -6.39 10.04 20.54
CA ALA A 441 -6.36 11.46 20.24
C ALA A 441 -5.10 12.10 20.84
N CYS A 442 -4.38 12.92 20.07
CA CYS A 442 -3.22 13.65 20.59
C CYS A 442 -3.68 14.87 21.40
N LEU A 443 -3.50 14.83 22.73
CA LEU A 443 -3.94 15.89 23.64
C LEU A 443 -2.89 16.98 23.84
N LYS A 444 -1.61 16.60 23.82
CA LYS A 444 -0.51 17.53 24.06
C LYS A 444 0.70 17.14 23.25
N ARG A 445 1.33 18.13 22.66
CA ARG A 445 2.69 18.05 22.10
C ARG A 445 3.48 19.27 22.52
N THR A 446 4.74 19.08 22.86
CA THR A 446 5.65 20.18 23.19
C THR A 446 7.08 19.81 22.86
N VAL A 447 7.87 20.81 22.49
CA VAL A 447 9.33 20.75 22.41
C VAL A 447 9.83 21.93 23.22
N GLU A 448 10.72 21.68 24.17
CA GLU A 448 11.25 22.75 25.01
C GLU A 448 12.13 23.69 24.18
N ILE A 449 11.79 24.98 24.19
CA ILE A 449 12.56 26.01 23.47
C ILE A 449 13.54 26.64 24.45
N ASP A 450 14.71 26.00 24.60
CA ASP A 450 15.82 26.49 25.42
C ASP A 450 17.04 26.86 24.54
N ARG A 451 18.21 27.09 25.17
CA ARG A 451 19.45 27.35 24.43
C ARG A 451 19.88 26.15 23.56
N ASN A 452 19.51 24.94 23.94
CA ASN A 452 19.88 23.71 23.26
C ASN A 452 19.00 23.41 22.05
N PHE A 453 17.79 23.99 21.98
CA PHE A 453 16.95 23.94 20.79
C PHE A 453 17.69 24.40 19.52
N ARG A 454 18.44 25.51 19.58
CA ARG A 454 19.19 26.03 18.41
C ARG A 454 20.31 25.09 17.92
N ILE A 455 20.78 24.16 18.74
CA ILE A 455 21.78 23.16 18.34
C ILE A 455 21.16 21.79 18.07
N GLY A 456 19.82 21.71 17.99
CA GLY A 456 19.10 20.49 17.66
C GLY A 456 19.17 19.42 18.73
N LEU A 457 19.15 19.83 20.00
CA LEU A 457 19.11 18.97 21.18
C LEU A 457 18.07 19.51 22.16
N ALA A 458 16.80 19.26 21.91
CA ALA A 458 15.72 19.71 22.78
C ALA A 458 14.86 18.54 23.26
N PRO A 459 14.53 18.45 24.56
CA PRO A 459 13.56 17.48 25.02
C PRO A 459 12.17 17.85 24.49
N GLY A 460 11.39 16.82 24.19
CA GLY A 460 10.02 16.91 23.72
C GLY A 460 9.12 15.90 24.43
N TYR A 461 7.83 16.17 24.36
CA TYR A 461 6.80 15.39 25.04
C TYR A 461 5.52 15.37 24.19
N ALA A 462 4.97 14.18 24.01
CA ALA A 462 3.66 13.96 23.40
C ALA A 462 2.78 13.13 24.35
N LEU A 463 1.49 13.45 24.41
CA LEU A 463 0.49 12.76 25.21
C LEU A 463 -0.69 12.42 24.31
N TRP A 464 -1.07 11.16 24.31
CA TRP A 464 -2.31 10.68 23.73
C TRP A 464 -3.26 10.18 24.81
N GLU A 465 -4.55 10.29 24.53
CA GLU A 465 -5.61 9.63 25.29
C GLU A 465 -6.34 8.67 24.37
N LEU A 466 -6.59 7.46 24.86
CA LEU A 466 -7.38 6.44 24.20
C LEU A 466 -8.66 6.27 25.01
N SER A 467 -9.80 6.63 24.43
CA SER A 467 -11.10 6.48 25.08
C SER A 467 -11.41 5.01 25.36
N ASN A 468 -11.03 4.13 24.43
CA ASN A 468 -10.94 2.69 24.69
C ASN A 468 -9.53 2.34 25.19
N PRO A 469 -9.35 1.95 26.47
CA PRO A 469 -8.02 1.69 27.02
C PRO A 469 -7.39 0.39 26.54
N ARG A 470 -8.09 -0.42 25.74
CA ARG A 470 -7.57 -1.68 25.21
C ARG A 470 -6.56 -1.44 24.10
N LEU A 471 -5.51 -2.23 24.11
CA LEU A 471 -4.51 -2.31 23.06
C LEU A 471 -4.71 -3.58 22.26
N TYR A 472 -4.58 -3.50 20.95
CA TYR A 472 -4.87 -4.58 20.04
C TYR A 472 -3.59 -5.08 19.36
N SER A 473 -3.50 -6.38 19.09
CA SER A 473 -2.47 -6.92 18.20
C SER A 473 -2.55 -6.25 16.82
N ARG A 474 -1.40 -6.09 16.17
CA ARG A 474 -1.34 -5.62 14.78
C ARG A 474 -2.02 -6.58 13.80
N GLU A 475 -1.93 -7.88 14.07
CA GLU A 475 -2.54 -8.90 13.22
C GLU A 475 -4.05 -8.95 13.40
N LEU A 476 -4.77 -8.95 12.27
CA LEU A 476 -6.19 -9.22 12.21
C LEU A 476 -6.38 -10.71 11.95
N LEU A 477 -6.98 -11.42 12.90
CA LEU A 477 -7.28 -12.83 12.79
C LEU A 477 -8.66 -13.02 12.15
N THR A 478 -8.84 -14.17 11.51
CA THR A 478 -10.08 -14.51 10.80
C THR A 478 -10.48 -15.96 11.08
N ALA A 479 -11.78 -16.21 11.12
CA ALA A 479 -12.37 -17.54 11.18
C ALA A 479 -13.62 -17.58 10.32
N VAL A 480 -13.82 -18.68 9.61
CA VAL A 480 -14.98 -18.90 8.74
C VAL A 480 -15.91 -19.87 9.44
N VAL A 481 -17.11 -19.43 9.77
CA VAL A 481 -18.11 -20.18 10.52
C VAL A 481 -19.19 -20.66 9.54
N PRO A 482 -19.26 -21.96 9.21
CA PRO A 482 -20.28 -22.48 8.30
C PRO A 482 -21.66 -22.38 8.93
N ASP A 483 -22.69 -22.26 8.09
CA ASP A 483 -24.08 -22.26 8.54
C ASP A 483 -24.43 -23.58 9.25
N GLY A 484 -25.02 -23.47 10.44
CA GLY A 484 -25.31 -24.57 11.35
C GLY A 484 -24.06 -25.15 12.03
N GLY A 485 -22.89 -24.54 11.88
CA GLY A 485 -21.63 -25.02 12.43
C GLY A 485 -21.06 -24.15 13.55
N THR A 486 -20.09 -24.73 14.26
CA THR A 486 -19.37 -24.09 15.36
C THR A 486 -17.87 -24.10 15.09
N VAL A 487 -17.21 -22.98 15.38
CA VAL A 487 -15.75 -22.84 15.26
C VAL A 487 -15.17 -22.27 16.54
N ASP A 488 -14.11 -22.90 17.03
CA ASP A 488 -13.32 -22.39 18.15
C ASP A 488 -12.31 -21.36 17.64
N VAL A 489 -12.35 -20.17 18.24
CA VAL A 489 -11.40 -19.09 17.97
C VAL A 489 -10.54 -18.83 19.20
N PHE A 490 -9.25 -18.54 18.96
CA PHE A 490 -8.30 -18.27 20.02
C PHE A 490 -8.03 -16.77 20.18
N HIS A 491 -8.09 -16.31 21.43
CA HIS A 491 -7.84 -14.94 21.84
C HIS A 491 -6.73 -14.90 22.90
N ALA A 492 -5.49 -14.61 22.47
CA ALA A 492 -4.31 -14.54 23.33
C ALA A 492 -4.26 -13.30 24.27
N GLY A 493 -5.28 -12.45 24.24
CA GLY A 493 -5.36 -11.23 25.02
C GLY A 493 -5.76 -11.47 26.48
N ASN A 494 -5.46 -10.52 27.37
CA ASN A 494 -5.82 -10.59 28.79
C ASN A 494 -7.17 -9.92 29.12
N THR A 495 -7.89 -9.41 28.12
CA THR A 495 -9.22 -8.81 28.28
C THR A 495 -10.20 -9.37 27.25
N THR A 496 -11.41 -8.82 27.13
CA THR A 496 -12.35 -9.18 26.06
C THR A 496 -12.08 -8.38 24.80
N THR A 497 -12.36 -8.98 23.64
CA THR A 497 -12.28 -8.30 22.32
C THR A 497 -13.63 -8.35 21.60
N HIS A 498 -13.89 -7.38 20.73
CA HIS A 498 -15.12 -7.29 19.94
C HIS A 498 -14.81 -7.77 18.52
N PRO A 499 -15.34 -8.92 18.07
CA PRO A 499 -15.12 -9.38 16.72
C PRO A 499 -16.07 -8.65 15.76
N THR A 500 -15.59 -8.26 14.58
CA THR A 500 -16.48 -7.85 13.48
C THR A 500 -16.97 -9.10 12.76
N ILE A 501 -18.28 -9.29 12.65
CA ILE A 501 -18.88 -10.44 11.97
C ILE A 501 -19.46 -10.01 10.62
N ARG A 502 -19.25 -10.83 9.60
CA ARG A 502 -19.69 -10.61 8.22
C ARG A 502 -20.51 -11.81 7.75
N CYS A 503 -21.80 -11.61 7.49
CA CYS A 503 -22.72 -12.67 7.06
C CYS A 503 -23.18 -12.38 5.61
N PRO A 504 -22.65 -13.10 4.60
CA PRO A 504 -23.03 -12.88 3.21
C PRO A 504 -24.41 -13.44 2.91
N GLY A 505 -25.22 -12.72 2.13
CA GLY A 505 -26.48 -13.24 1.61
C GLY A 505 -26.28 -14.24 0.45
N PRO A 506 -27.29 -15.07 0.14
CA PRO A 506 -28.63 -15.06 0.73
C PRO A 506 -28.64 -15.66 2.13
N THR A 507 -29.35 -15.04 3.08
CA THR A 507 -29.51 -15.56 4.44
C THR A 507 -30.83 -15.11 5.03
N LEU A 508 -31.61 -16.05 5.56
CA LEU A 508 -32.83 -15.76 6.30
C LEU A 508 -32.58 -15.86 7.82
N ASN A 509 -32.93 -14.81 8.55
CA ASN A 509 -32.82 -14.71 10.00
C ASN A 509 -31.46 -15.18 10.56
N PRO A 510 -30.35 -14.50 10.24
CA PRO A 510 -29.04 -14.88 10.74
C PRO A 510 -28.99 -14.82 12.27
N GLU A 511 -28.44 -15.86 12.89
CA GLU A 511 -28.22 -15.98 14.33
C GLU A 511 -26.77 -16.35 14.61
N LEU A 512 -26.19 -15.67 15.60
CA LEU A 512 -24.85 -15.91 16.12
C LEU A 512 -24.93 -16.25 17.60
N VAL A 513 -24.20 -17.29 17.99
CA VAL A 513 -24.03 -17.69 19.38
C VAL A 513 -22.54 -17.70 19.70
N ILE A 514 -22.13 -16.97 20.74
CA ILE A 514 -20.77 -17.04 21.28
C ILE A 514 -20.83 -17.66 22.66
N GLU A 515 -20.15 -18.79 22.79
CA GLU A 515 -19.93 -19.49 24.05
C GLU A 515 -18.50 -19.21 24.53
N ARG A 516 -18.35 -18.87 25.81
CA ARG A 516 -17.05 -18.65 26.43
C ARG A 516 -16.99 -19.26 27.82
N THR A 517 -15.83 -19.79 28.18
CA THR A 517 -15.52 -20.24 29.53
C THR A 517 -14.88 -19.09 30.32
N LEU A 518 -15.42 -18.79 31.50
CA LEU A 518 -14.89 -17.80 32.42
C LEU A 518 -13.80 -18.40 33.33
N ASP A 519 -13.08 -17.53 34.03
CA ASP A 519 -11.97 -17.89 34.94
C ASP A 519 -12.34 -18.90 36.03
N ASP A 520 -13.60 -18.88 36.46
CA ASP A 520 -14.14 -19.78 37.47
C ASP A 520 -14.65 -21.12 36.91
N GLY A 521 -14.49 -21.32 35.59
CA GLY A 521 -14.95 -22.50 34.86
C GLY A 521 -16.43 -22.46 34.48
N SER A 522 -17.16 -21.37 34.77
CA SER A 522 -18.54 -21.20 34.30
C SER A 522 -18.58 -20.80 32.83
N GLU A 523 -19.67 -21.15 32.15
CA GLU A 523 -19.88 -20.81 30.73
C GLU A 523 -20.84 -19.63 30.61
N THR A 524 -20.54 -18.69 29.72
CA THR A 524 -21.47 -17.65 29.29
C THR A 524 -21.81 -17.87 27.84
N VAL A 525 -23.10 -17.80 27.53
CA VAL A 525 -23.63 -17.89 26.17
C VAL A 525 -24.26 -16.54 25.81
N VAL A 526 -23.83 -15.96 24.69
CA VAL A 526 -24.40 -14.73 24.13
C VAL A 526 -25.01 -15.06 22.79
N THR A 527 -26.29 -14.77 22.61
CA THR A 527 -27.01 -14.97 21.36
C THR A 527 -27.43 -13.63 20.77
N VAL A 528 -27.12 -13.42 19.49
CA VAL A 528 -27.55 -12.25 18.71
C VAL A 528 -28.10 -12.77 17.38
N GLY A 529 -29.40 -12.62 17.18
CA GLY A 529 -30.10 -12.96 15.94
C GLY A 529 -30.84 -11.76 15.36
N PHE A 530 -31.12 -11.82 14.07
CA PHE A 530 -31.81 -10.75 13.35
C PHE A 530 -33.07 -11.31 12.69
N ASP A 531 -34.20 -10.62 12.81
CA ASP A 531 -35.44 -10.88 12.08
C ASP A 531 -35.41 -10.15 10.72
N LEU A 532 -34.41 -10.49 9.88
CA LEU A 532 -34.19 -9.89 8.56
C LEU A 532 -33.77 -10.93 7.52
N THR A 533 -33.97 -10.60 6.23
CA THR A 533 -33.40 -11.34 5.10
C THR A 533 -32.25 -10.52 4.51
N VAL A 534 -31.08 -11.14 4.35
CA VAL A 534 -29.96 -10.59 3.57
C VAL A 534 -30.05 -11.16 2.17
N ASP A 535 -30.23 -10.32 1.15
CA ASP A 535 -30.44 -10.81 -0.22
C ASP A 535 -29.12 -11.26 -0.89
N VAL A 536 -29.24 -11.95 -2.03
CA VAL A 536 -28.08 -12.41 -2.81
C VAL A 536 -27.20 -11.21 -3.20
N GLY A 537 -25.92 -11.25 -2.81
CA GLY A 537 -24.96 -10.19 -3.11
C GLY A 537 -24.89 -9.08 -2.07
N GLU A 538 -25.74 -9.13 -1.05
CA GLU A 538 -25.66 -8.24 0.11
C GLU A 538 -24.79 -8.84 1.22
N LEU A 539 -24.37 -7.98 2.16
CA LEU A 539 -23.54 -8.35 3.28
C LEU A 539 -24.05 -7.68 4.56
N LEU A 540 -24.45 -8.49 5.52
CA LEU A 540 -24.68 -8.03 6.88
C LEU A 540 -23.34 -7.92 7.61
N VAL A 541 -23.03 -6.71 8.10
CA VAL A 541 -21.86 -6.42 8.92
C VAL A 541 -22.31 -6.11 10.33
N ILE A 542 -21.84 -6.87 11.30
CA ILE A 542 -22.13 -6.70 12.72
C ILE A 542 -20.87 -6.18 13.39
N ASP A 543 -20.97 -5.02 14.03
CA ASP A 543 -19.88 -4.36 14.74
C ASP A 543 -20.24 -4.20 16.23
N PRO A 544 -19.91 -5.19 17.07
CA PRO A 544 -20.12 -5.15 18.51
C PRO A 544 -19.38 -4.02 19.22
N PHE A 545 -18.28 -3.51 18.64
CA PHE A 545 -17.55 -2.41 19.27
C PHE A 545 -18.39 -1.13 19.28
N ASN A 546 -19.05 -0.84 18.16
CA ASN A 546 -19.97 0.29 18.03
C ASN A 546 -21.42 -0.04 18.41
N GLY A 547 -21.74 -1.33 18.61
CA GLY A 547 -23.08 -1.80 18.91
C GLY A 547 -24.04 -1.70 17.73
N THR A 548 -23.53 -1.72 16.50
CA THR A 548 -24.29 -1.49 15.27
C THR A 548 -24.31 -2.73 14.37
N ALA A 549 -25.33 -2.84 13.52
CA ALA A 549 -25.37 -3.82 12.44
C ALA A 549 -25.89 -3.15 11.17
N SER A 550 -25.31 -3.44 10.01
CA SER A 550 -25.70 -2.78 8.77
C SER A 550 -25.70 -3.71 7.56
N VAL A 551 -26.59 -3.45 6.60
CA VAL A 551 -26.56 -4.04 5.25
C VAL A 551 -26.34 -2.91 4.26
N GLY A 552 -25.17 -2.90 3.59
CA GLY A 552 -24.76 -1.75 2.81
C GLY A 552 -24.59 -0.49 3.67
N GLU A 553 -25.35 0.55 3.39
CA GLU A 553 -25.37 1.80 4.18
C GLU A 553 -26.54 1.86 5.20
N GLU A 554 -27.43 0.87 5.19
CA GLU A 554 -28.61 0.84 6.06
C GLU A 554 -28.28 0.23 7.41
N ASP A 555 -28.61 0.94 8.50
CA ASP A 555 -28.57 0.40 9.87
C ASP A 555 -29.76 -0.53 10.10
N VAL A 556 -29.45 -1.79 10.40
CA VAL A 556 -30.41 -2.86 10.69
C VAL A 556 -30.36 -3.30 12.15
N GLY A 557 -29.70 -2.55 13.03
CA GLY A 557 -29.66 -2.86 14.47
C GLY A 557 -31.04 -2.94 15.13
N GLY A 558 -32.06 -2.30 14.55
CA GLY A 558 -33.45 -2.36 15.01
C GLY A 558 -34.19 -3.66 14.71
N THR A 559 -33.62 -4.56 13.89
CA THR A 559 -34.25 -5.83 13.51
C THR A 559 -33.74 -7.00 14.37
N LEU A 560 -33.17 -6.74 15.55
CA LEU A 560 -32.78 -7.79 16.48
C LEU A 560 -33.98 -8.66 16.87
N SER A 561 -33.78 -9.97 16.90
CA SER A 561 -34.82 -10.90 17.32
C SER A 561 -35.12 -10.79 18.81
N ASN A 562 -36.30 -11.24 19.23
CA ASN A 562 -36.72 -11.14 20.64
C ASN A 562 -35.86 -11.94 21.63
N SER A 563 -35.08 -12.93 21.16
CA SER A 563 -34.15 -13.72 21.98
C SER A 563 -32.75 -13.10 22.04
N SER A 564 -32.50 -12.03 21.30
CA SER A 564 -31.17 -11.42 21.18
C SER A 564 -30.79 -10.60 22.41
N LEU A 565 -29.52 -10.74 22.80
CA LEU A 565 -28.85 -9.76 23.66
C LEU A 565 -28.43 -8.54 22.83
N GLY A 566 -27.88 -7.52 23.48
CA GLY A 566 -27.38 -6.35 22.78
C GLY A 566 -26.21 -6.70 21.86
N ILE A 567 -26.12 -6.07 20.70
CA ILE A 567 -25.00 -6.29 19.76
C ILE A 567 -23.64 -6.08 20.44
N ALA A 568 -23.54 -5.12 21.36
CA ALA A 568 -22.33 -4.84 22.13
C ALA A 568 -21.93 -5.95 23.13
N ASP A 569 -22.84 -6.86 23.49
CA ASP A 569 -22.54 -7.99 24.37
C ASP A 569 -21.81 -9.12 23.62
N LEU A 570 -21.77 -9.07 22.29
CA LEU A 570 -21.09 -10.04 21.44
C LEU A 570 -19.57 -9.84 21.52
N VAL A 571 -18.95 -10.50 22.50
CA VAL A 571 -17.51 -10.38 22.78
C VAL A 571 -16.84 -11.74 22.83
N LEU A 572 -15.59 -11.81 22.38
CA LEU A 572 -14.72 -12.96 22.61
C LEU A 572 -14.07 -12.84 23.99
N GLY A 573 -14.09 -13.94 24.73
CA GLY A 573 -13.42 -14.08 26.02
C GLY A 573 -11.90 -14.13 25.85
N ARG A 574 -11.18 -14.30 26.97
CA ARG A 574 -9.79 -14.74 26.90
C ARG A 574 -9.74 -16.21 26.48
N ASP A 575 -8.62 -16.63 25.91
CA ASP A 575 -8.39 -18.00 25.44
C ASP A 575 -9.38 -18.43 24.35
N ILE A 576 -10.05 -19.56 24.51
CA ILE A 576 -10.92 -20.12 23.48
C ILE A 576 -12.34 -19.61 23.66
N SER A 577 -12.96 -19.16 22.57
CA SER A 577 -14.40 -18.92 22.47
C SER A 577 -14.96 -19.70 21.28
N SER A 578 -16.13 -20.29 21.44
CA SER A 578 -16.80 -21.02 20.36
C SER A 578 -17.83 -20.10 19.71
N ILE A 579 -17.76 -19.95 18.40
CA ILE A 579 -18.70 -19.16 17.60
C ILE A 579 -19.55 -20.12 16.78
N THR A 580 -20.86 -20.08 17.00
CA THR A 580 -21.86 -20.76 16.16
C THR A 580 -22.58 -19.75 15.30
N TYR A 581 -22.79 -20.11 14.04
CA TYR A 581 -23.59 -19.32 13.10
C TYR A 581 -24.68 -20.20 12.53
N SER A 582 -25.92 -19.70 12.51
CA SER A 582 -27.05 -20.40 11.92
C SER A 582 -28.00 -19.46 11.20
N SER A 583 -28.63 -19.96 10.14
CA SER A 583 -29.74 -19.33 9.44
C SER A 583 -31.02 -20.16 9.57
N ALA A 584 -32.18 -19.53 9.39
CA ALA A 584 -33.46 -20.24 9.46
C ALA A 584 -33.68 -21.22 8.30
N ASP A 585 -33.03 -21.02 7.16
CA ASP A 585 -33.14 -21.94 6.00
C ASP A 585 -32.04 -23.02 5.98
N GLY A 586 -30.97 -22.86 6.76
CA GLY A 586 -29.86 -23.80 6.86
C GLY A 586 -29.02 -23.90 5.58
N THR A 587 -29.11 -22.93 4.69
CA THR A 587 -28.43 -22.88 3.39
C THR A 587 -27.62 -21.61 3.17
N ALA A 588 -27.40 -20.82 4.22
CA ALA A 588 -26.67 -19.58 4.14
C ALA A 588 -25.17 -19.80 3.81
N PRO A 589 -24.54 -18.87 3.07
CA PRO A 589 -23.09 -18.80 3.00
C PRO A 589 -22.45 -18.69 4.38
N ALA A 590 -21.23 -19.20 4.53
CA ALA A 590 -20.50 -19.13 5.79
C ALA A 590 -20.25 -17.68 6.25
N ALA A 591 -20.44 -17.41 7.53
CA ALA A 591 -20.09 -16.14 8.14
C ALA A 591 -18.57 -16.05 8.35
N THR A 592 -18.04 -14.83 8.37
CA THR A 592 -16.63 -14.56 8.69
C THR A 592 -16.53 -13.73 9.96
N ALA A 593 -15.78 -14.23 10.95
CA ALA A 593 -15.47 -13.51 12.17
C ALA A 593 -14.05 -12.94 12.10
N LEU A 594 -13.90 -11.64 12.35
CA LEU A 594 -12.63 -10.91 12.30
C LEU A 594 -12.32 -10.34 13.68
N TRP A 595 -11.15 -10.60 14.25
CA TRP A 595 -10.79 -10.07 15.57
C TRP A 595 -9.30 -9.78 15.71
N ARG A 596 -8.97 -9.04 16.77
CA ARG A 596 -7.58 -8.80 17.22
C ARG A 596 -7.43 -9.24 18.67
N HIS A 597 -6.24 -9.68 19.05
CA HIS A 597 -5.94 -9.92 20.45
C HIS A 597 -5.96 -8.60 21.22
N ALA A 598 -6.73 -8.51 22.30
CA ALA A 598 -6.94 -7.32 23.11
C ALA A 598 -6.27 -7.45 24.47
N TYR A 599 -5.47 -6.46 24.80
CA TYR A 599 -4.69 -6.33 26.03
C TYR A 599 -5.13 -5.09 26.80
N ILE A 600 -5.10 -5.13 28.12
CA ILE A 600 -5.38 -3.99 29.00
C ILE A 600 -4.36 -3.89 30.12
#